data_AF-A0A848K6G5-F1
#
_entry.id   AF-A0A848K6G5-F1
#
_cell.length_a   1.000
_cell.length_b   1.000
_cell.length_c   1.000
_cell.angle_alpha   90.00
_cell.angle_beta   90.00
_cell.angle_gamma   90.00
#
_symmetry.space_group_name_H-M   'P 1'
#
loop_
_entity.id
_entity.type
_entity.pdbx_description
1 polymer ?
#
loop_
_entity_poly.entity_id
_entity_poly.type
_entity_poly.pdbx_seq_one_letter_code
_entity_poly.pdbx_strand_id
1 'polypeptide(L)'
;MNRKPFGAGLVALALATTVVACSSDDKKSDDCVRASDSEMDALFTKWNDALVAGDASKVAALYRPDAVLLPTLSQPIADTPAEITEYFVNLIKAKPVARMVESHKESYCNVAYNVGLWTINANGADVQARVTWVYNYQDGNWAIAHHHSSVDPTPA
;
A
#
# COMPACT_ATOMS: atom_id res chain seq x y z
N MET A 1 -44.38 86.53 12.08
CA MET A 1 -44.28 86.35 10.62
C MET A 1 -43.90 84.91 10.33
N ASN A 2 -44.76 84.22 9.59
CA ASN A 2 -44.60 82.86 9.08
C ASN A 2 -43.45 82.75 8.07
N ARG A 3 -42.78 81.58 8.05
CA ARG A 3 -42.66 80.74 6.84
C ARG A 3 -42.13 79.35 7.19
N LYS A 4 -42.95 78.32 6.93
CA LYS A 4 -42.53 76.93 6.78
C LYS A 4 -41.73 76.77 5.49
N PRO A 5 -40.89 75.72 5.39
CA PRO A 5 -41.09 74.82 4.26
C PRO A 5 -41.14 73.34 4.66
N PHE A 6 -41.85 72.62 3.80
CA PHE A 6 -41.99 71.17 3.70
C PHE A 6 -40.64 70.48 3.49
N GLY A 7 -40.45 69.32 4.12
CA GLY A 7 -39.32 68.42 3.87
C GLY A 7 -39.82 66.99 3.74
N ALA A 8 -39.57 66.42 2.56
CA ALA A 8 -39.96 65.08 2.12
C ALA A 8 -39.32 63.96 2.95
N GLY A 9 -39.96 62.80 2.93
CA GLY A 9 -39.56 61.62 3.70
C GLY A 9 -38.34 60.90 3.15
N LEU A 10 -37.88 59.94 3.94
CA LEU A 10 -37.09 58.79 3.51
C LEU A 10 -37.24 57.73 4.60
N VAL A 11 -38.14 56.77 4.38
CA VAL A 11 -38.15 55.51 5.12
C VAL A 11 -36.97 54.70 4.59
N ALA A 12 -35.89 54.64 5.36
CA ALA A 12 -34.77 53.76 5.06
C ALA A 12 -35.18 52.31 5.39
N LEU A 13 -35.54 51.56 4.35
CA LEU A 13 -35.77 50.12 4.43
C LEU A 13 -34.40 49.44 4.54
N ALA A 14 -34.05 48.97 5.74
CA ALA A 14 -32.83 48.20 5.95
C ALA A 14 -32.97 46.83 5.27
N LEU A 15 -32.32 46.64 4.11
CA LEU A 15 -32.13 45.31 3.54
C LEU A 15 -31.07 44.58 4.37
N ALA A 16 -31.51 43.64 5.20
CA ALA A 16 -30.64 42.67 5.83
C ALA A 16 -30.16 41.67 4.76
N THR A 17 -29.00 41.91 4.17
CA THR A 17 -28.30 40.94 3.33
C THR A 17 -27.65 39.90 4.24
N THR A 18 -28.30 38.75 4.41
CA THR A 18 -27.66 37.58 5.03
C THR A 18 -26.59 37.06 4.09
N VAL A 19 -25.33 37.39 4.38
CA VAL A 19 -24.17 36.72 3.79
C VAL A 19 -24.18 35.26 4.24
N VAL A 20 -24.56 34.35 3.35
CA VAL A 20 -24.33 32.92 3.56
C VAL A 20 -22.83 32.72 3.43
N ALA A 21 -22.16 32.56 4.58
CA ALA A 21 -20.76 32.14 4.61
C ALA A 21 -20.69 30.71 4.06
N CYS A 22 -20.08 30.53 2.89
CA CYS A 22 -19.65 29.22 2.45
C CYS A 22 -18.68 28.69 3.50
N SER A 23 -19.07 27.62 4.20
CA SER A 23 -18.12 26.89 5.04
C SER A 23 -17.08 26.29 4.11
N SER A 24 -15.84 26.73 4.25
CA SER A 24 -14.69 26.03 3.69
C SER A 24 -14.73 24.63 4.29
N ASP A 25 -14.92 23.59 3.47
CA ASP A 25 -14.66 22.23 3.91
C ASP A 25 -13.16 22.16 4.26
N ASP A 26 -12.84 22.26 5.56
CA ASP A 26 -11.53 21.94 6.08
C ASP A 26 -11.26 20.48 5.70
N LYS A 27 -10.46 20.28 4.66
CA LYS A 27 -9.91 18.97 4.32
C LYS A 27 -9.14 18.49 5.54
N LYS A 28 -9.76 17.66 6.37
CA LYS A 28 -9.06 16.95 7.44
C LYS A 28 -7.88 16.25 6.78
N SER A 29 -6.67 16.60 7.21
CA SER A 29 -5.47 15.84 6.92
C SER A 29 -5.72 14.43 7.45
N ASP A 30 -5.91 13.45 6.57
CA ASP A 30 -5.96 12.05 6.98
C ASP A 30 -4.62 11.70 7.64
N ASP A 31 -4.67 11.33 8.93
CA ASP A 31 -3.50 10.92 9.72
C ASP A 31 -3.05 9.53 9.28
N CYS A 32 -2.43 9.45 8.10
CA CYS A 32 -1.93 8.20 7.56
C CYS A 32 -0.62 8.31 6.83
N VAL A 33 0.09 7.20 6.86
CA VAL A 33 1.41 7.02 6.29
C VAL A 33 1.28 6.54 4.85
N ARG A 34 2.09 7.13 3.97
CA ARG A 34 2.23 6.75 2.57
C ARG A 34 3.67 6.38 2.32
N ALA A 35 3.89 5.21 1.76
CA ALA A 35 5.22 4.73 1.42
C ALA A 35 5.77 5.45 0.19
N SER A 36 7.06 5.79 0.21
CA SER A 36 7.76 6.17 -1.01
C SER A 36 8.13 4.94 -1.83
N ASP A 37 8.46 5.15 -3.10
CA ASP A 37 9.00 4.09 -3.97
C ASP A 37 10.26 3.44 -3.41
N SER A 38 11.12 4.25 -2.78
CA SER A 38 12.35 3.78 -2.12
C SER A 38 12.07 2.99 -0.85
N GLU A 39 11.01 3.31 -0.10
CA GLU A 39 10.59 2.52 1.05
C GLU A 39 10.06 1.16 0.60
N MET A 40 9.25 1.11 -0.46
CA MET A 40 8.79 -0.16 -1.06
C MET A 40 9.95 -1.01 -1.61
N ASP A 41 10.99 -0.39 -2.17
CA ASP A 41 12.21 -1.11 -2.58
C ASP A 41 12.97 -1.67 -1.37
N ALA A 42 13.04 -0.90 -0.27
CA ALA A 42 13.67 -1.36 0.96
C ALA A 42 12.89 -2.51 1.62
N LEU A 43 11.55 -2.48 1.56
CA LEU A 43 10.70 -3.58 2.04
C LEU A 43 10.95 -4.87 1.24
N PHE A 44 10.98 -4.78 -0.09
CA PHE A 44 11.34 -5.92 -0.94
C PHE A 44 12.77 -6.42 -0.66
N THR A 45 13.74 -5.51 -0.54
CA THR A 45 15.14 -5.85 -0.25
C THR A 45 15.26 -6.58 1.08
N LYS A 46 14.62 -6.08 2.14
CA LYS A 46 14.59 -6.73 3.47
C LYS A 46 14.01 -8.14 3.40
N TRP A 47 12.94 -8.33 2.63
CA TRP A 47 12.35 -9.65 2.41
C TRP A 47 13.28 -10.59 1.65
N ASN A 48 13.91 -10.10 0.58
CA ASN A 48 14.82 -10.89 -0.24
C ASN A 48 16.11 -11.25 0.53
N ASP A 49 16.62 -10.34 1.37
CA ASP A 49 17.79 -10.60 2.22
C ASP A 49 17.51 -11.71 3.24
N ALA A 50 16.33 -11.72 3.85
CA ALA A 50 15.91 -12.80 4.75
C ALA A 50 15.80 -14.14 4.01
N LEU A 51 15.31 -14.10 2.77
CA LEU A 51 15.19 -15.27 1.90
C LEU A 51 16.57 -15.82 1.51
N VAL A 52 17.49 -14.96 1.07
CA VAL A 52 18.86 -15.30 0.68
C VAL A 52 19.68 -15.79 1.89
N ALA A 53 19.46 -15.23 3.07
CA ALA A 53 20.06 -15.69 4.32
C ALA A 53 19.58 -17.09 4.75
N GLY A 54 18.53 -17.62 4.11
CA GLY A 54 17.97 -18.92 4.39
C GLY A 54 17.22 -18.99 5.73
N ASP A 55 16.67 -17.86 6.19
CA ASP A 55 15.97 -17.74 7.46
C ASP A 55 14.45 -17.61 7.25
N ALA A 56 13.77 -18.75 7.12
CA ALA A 56 12.32 -18.79 6.88
C ALA A 56 11.51 -18.05 7.95
N SER A 57 11.98 -18.06 9.21
CA SER A 57 11.31 -17.37 10.30
C SER A 57 11.42 -15.85 10.15
N LYS A 58 12.58 -15.34 9.72
CA LYS A 58 12.72 -13.91 9.39
C LYS A 58 11.89 -13.51 8.18
N VAL A 59 11.78 -14.36 7.16
CA VAL A 59 10.90 -14.09 6.01
C VAL A 59 9.45 -13.98 6.49
N ALA A 60 8.96 -14.98 7.24
CA ALA A 60 7.59 -15.01 7.75
C ALA A 60 7.28 -13.85 8.71
N ALA A 61 8.25 -13.37 9.49
CA ALA A 61 8.09 -12.22 10.38
C ALA A 61 7.84 -10.89 9.67
N LEU A 62 8.01 -10.82 8.34
CA LEU A 62 7.67 -9.65 7.52
C LEU A 62 6.22 -9.64 7.05
N TYR A 63 5.49 -10.73 7.29
CA TYR A 63 4.08 -10.86 7.00
C TYR A 63 3.25 -10.48 8.21
N ARG A 64 2.08 -9.91 7.96
CA ARG A 64 1.10 -9.68 9.02
C ARG A 64 0.57 -11.02 9.57
N PRO A 65 0.05 -11.03 10.81
CA PRO A 65 -0.61 -12.22 11.36
C PRO A 65 -1.81 -12.73 10.55
N ASP A 66 -2.46 -11.83 9.79
CA ASP A 66 -3.62 -12.07 8.93
C ASP A 66 -3.26 -12.05 7.43
N ALA A 67 -1.97 -12.19 7.09
CA ALA A 67 -1.52 -12.12 5.71
C ALA A 67 -1.95 -13.34 4.89
N VAL A 68 -2.16 -13.13 3.59
CA VAL A 68 -2.47 -14.20 2.63
C VAL A 68 -1.38 -14.30 1.57
N LEU A 69 -0.84 -15.50 1.41
CA LEU A 69 0.14 -15.86 0.40
C LEU A 69 -0.48 -16.82 -0.62
N LEU A 70 -0.48 -16.39 -1.89
CA LEU A 70 -0.74 -17.22 -3.06
C LEU A 70 0.63 -17.52 -3.73
N PRO A 71 1.25 -18.66 -3.42
CA PRO A 71 2.61 -18.96 -3.84
C PRO A 71 2.70 -19.42 -5.31
N THR A 72 3.91 -19.32 -5.88
CA THR A 72 4.17 -19.54 -7.31
C THR A 72 3.85 -20.95 -7.83
N LEU A 73 4.12 -21.99 -7.02
CA LEU A 73 4.10 -23.39 -7.46
C LEU A 73 3.39 -24.35 -6.50
N SER A 74 2.68 -23.84 -5.48
CA SER A 74 2.01 -24.69 -4.49
C SER A 74 0.55 -24.35 -4.31
N GLN A 75 -0.23 -25.40 -4.09
CA GLN A 75 -1.51 -25.35 -3.39
C GLN A 75 -1.33 -26.07 -2.05
N PRO A 76 -2.04 -25.68 -0.98
CA PRO A 76 -3.09 -24.64 -0.91
C PRO A 76 -2.53 -23.20 -0.77
N ILE A 77 -3.45 -22.23 -0.64
CA ILE A 77 -3.16 -20.89 -0.12
C ILE A 77 -2.54 -21.04 1.27
N ALA A 78 -1.57 -20.18 1.61
CA ALA A 78 -1.06 -20.06 2.98
C ALA A 78 -1.64 -18.79 3.61
N ASP A 79 -2.55 -18.93 4.57
CA ASP A 79 -3.26 -17.82 5.23
C ASP A 79 -3.09 -17.80 6.75
N THR A 80 -2.18 -18.65 7.26
CA THR A 80 -1.72 -18.60 8.64
C THR A 80 -0.20 -18.36 8.72
N PRO A 81 0.32 -17.79 9.83
CA PRO A 81 1.77 -17.62 10.02
C PRO A 81 2.56 -18.94 9.93
N ALA A 82 1.95 -20.06 10.35
CA ALA A 82 2.57 -21.38 10.30
C ALA A 82 2.75 -21.87 8.85
N GLU A 83 1.70 -21.74 8.01
CA GLU A 83 1.76 -22.16 6.60
C GLU A 83 2.70 -21.26 5.78
N ILE A 84 2.71 -19.95 6.04
CA ILE A 84 3.67 -19.03 5.41
C ILE A 84 5.09 -19.43 5.77
N THR A 85 5.34 -19.75 7.05
CA THR A 85 6.65 -20.23 7.50
C THR A 85 7.03 -21.55 6.83
N GLU A 86 6.12 -22.51 6.78
CA GLU A 86 6.35 -23.81 6.15
C GLU A 86 6.67 -23.69 4.65
N TYR A 87 5.95 -22.81 3.94
CA TYR A 87 6.24 -22.51 2.55
C TYR A 87 7.69 -22.04 2.37
N PHE A 88 8.15 -21.08 3.18
CA PHE A 88 9.52 -20.57 3.08
C PHE A 88 10.58 -21.56 3.56
N VAL A 89 10.29 -22.40 4.56
CA VAL A 89 11.15 -23.52 4.96
C VAL A 89 11.41 -24.45 3.76
N ASN A 90 10.40 -24.68 2.93
CA ASN A 90 10.53 -25.49 1.73
C ASN A 90 11.25 -24.75 0.60
N LEU A 91 10.87 -23.51 0.31
CA LEU A 91 11.46 -22.72 -0.78
C LEU A 91 12.97 -22.48 -0.59
N ILE A 92 13.40 -22.17 0.64
CA ILE A 92 14.80 -21.86 0.95
C ILE A 92 15.76 -23.02 0.65
N LYS A 93 15.27 -24.26 0.65
CA LYS A 93 16.08 -25.44 0.25
C LYS A 93 16.64 -25.30 -1.17
N ALA A 94 15.96 -24.53 -2.04
CA ALA A 94 16.39 -24.25 -3.40
C ALA A 94 17.36 -23.06 -3.52
N LYS A 95 17.79 -22.48 -2.39
CA LYS A 95 18.65 -21.28 -2.30
C LYS A 95 18.16 -20.13 -3.20
N PRO A 96 16.91 -19.72 -3.02
CA PRO A 96 16.25 -18.81 -3.93
C PRO A 96 16.86 -17.40 -3.85
N VAL A 97 16.93 -16.72 -4.98
CA VAL A 97 17.25 -15.28 -5.07
C VAL A 97 16.20 -14.63 -5.95
N ALA A 98 15.46 -13.66 -5.42
CA ALA A 98 14.47 -12.92 -6.18
C ALA A 98 15.01 -11.55 -6.63
N ARG A 99 14.52 -11.05 -7.76
CA ARG A 99 14.75 -9.66 -8.21
C ARG A 99 13.52 -9.13 -8.94
N MET A 100 13.13 -7.89 -8.64
CA MET A 100 12.14 -7.18 -9.44
C MET A 100 12.76 -6.84 -10.81
N VAL A 101 12.02 -7.08 -11.89
CA VAL A 101 12.38 -6.74 -13.27
C VAL A 101 11.60 -5.51 -13.72
N GLU A 102 10.33 -5.45 -13.35
CA GLU A 102 9.43 -4.33 -13.59
C GLU A 102 8.62 -4.06 -12.33
N SER A 103 8.36 -2.80 -12.02
CA SER A 103 7.60 -2.40 -10.83
C SER A 103 6.65 -1.26 -11.16
N HIS A 104 5.41 -1.41 -10.71
CA HIS A 104 4.39 -0.38 -10.65
C HIS A 104 4.01 -0.22 -9.19
N LYS A 105 4.26 0.97 -8.66
CA LYS A 105 4.16 1.25 -7.23
C LYS A 105 3.13 2.32 -6.99
N GLU A 106 2.28 2.10 -6.00
CA GLU A 106 1.32 3.10 -5.55
C GLU A 106 1.21 3.04 -4.04
N SER A 107 0.93 4.20 -3.44
CA SER A 107 0.65 4.28 -2.01
C SER A 107 -0.58 5.11 -1.71
N TYR A 108 -1.41 4.56 -0.84
CA TYR A 108 -2.60 5.15 -0.28
C TYR A 108 -2.44 5.29 1.24
N CYS A 109 -3.53 5.68 1.89
CA CYS A 109 -3.60 5.82 3.33
C CYS A 109 -3.31 4.48 4.04
N ASN A 110 -2.14 4.34 4.67
CA ASN A 110 -1.67 3.13 5.37
C ASN A 110 -1.62 1.85 4.52
N VAL A 111 -1.67 1.97 3.20
CA VAL A 111 -1.60 0.85 2.25
C VAL A 111 -0.63 1.22 1.14
N ALA A 112 0.19 0.28 0.71
CA ALA A 112 1.02 0.45 -0.48
C ALA A 112 1.08 -0.85 -1.26
N TYR A 113 1.28 -0.78 -2.57
CA TYR A 113 1.55 -1.97 -3.36
C TYR A 113 2.70 -1.77 -4.33
N ASN A 114 3.43 -2.86 -4.56
CA ASN A 114 4.39 -2.99 -5.65
C ASN A 114 3.98 -4.21 -6.48
N VAL A 115 3.58 -3.99 -7.72
CA VAL A 115 3.15 -5.03 -8.64
C VAL A 115 4.02 -5.03 -9.89
N GLY A 116 4.23 -6.19 -10.49
CA GLY A 116 4.97 -6.26 -11.74
C GLY A 116 5.54 -7.62 -12.04
N LEU A 117 6.68 -7.61 -12.74
CA LEU A 117 7.40 -8.80 -13.14
C LEU A 117 8.64 -8.96 -12.29
N TRP A 118 8.91 -10.20 -11.89
CA TRP A 118 10.11 -10.55 -11.14
C TRP A 118 10.70 -11.85 -11.67
N THR A 119 11.95 -12.08 -11.32
CA THR A 119 12.61 -13.37 -11.54
C THR A 119 12.97 -13.98 -10.21
N ILE A 120 12.66 -15.27 -10.04
CA ILE A 120 13.11 -16.07 -8.92
C ILE A 120 14.14 -17.06 -9.48
N ASN A 121 15.40 -16.91 -9.08
CA ASN A 121 16.39 -17.96 -9.30
C ASN A 121 16.21 -19.02 -8.22
N ALA A 122 15.96 -20.27 -8.58
CA ALA A 122 15.90 -21.39 -7.64
C ALA A 122 16.61 -22.60 -8.26
N ASN A 123 17.47 -23.27 -7.48
CA ASN A 123 18.33 -24.35 -7.98
C ASN A 123 19.18 -23.96 -9.21
N GLY A 124 19.57 -22.68 -9.33
CA GLY A 124 20.36 -22.17 -10.44
C GLY A 124 19.58 -21.91 -11.73
N ALA A 125 18.26 -22.08 -11.74
CA ALA A 125 17.40 -21.75 -12.87
C ALA A 125 16.56 -20.51 -12.58
N ASP A 126 16.53 -19.58 -13.53
CA ASP A 126 15.67 -18.41 -13.49
C ASP A 126 14.23 -18.77 -13.91
N VAL A 127 13.26 -18.42 -13.06
CA VAL A 127 11.83 -18.51 -13.35
C VAL A 127 11.26 -17.11 -13.42
N GLN A 128 10.71 -16.73 -14.57
CA GLN A 128 9.96 -15.49 -14.72
C GLN A 128 8.56 -15.65 -14.15
N ALA A 129 8.12 -14.64 -13.41
CA ALA A 129 6.83 -14.63 -12.76
C ALA A 129 6.26 -13.22 -12.67
N ARG A 130 4.96 -13.15 -12.41
CA ARG A 130 4.25 -11.95 -11.99
C ARG A 130 4.16 -11.95 -10.48
N VAL A 131 4.23 -10.78 -9.87
CA VAL A 131 4.13 -10.62 -8.42
C VAL A 131 3.26 -9.43 -8.04
N THR A 132 2.55 -9.56 -6.93
CA THR A 132 1.84 -8.48 -6.25
C THR A 132 2.22 -8.51 -4.79
N TRP A 133 2.86 -7.43 -4.34
CA TRP A 133 3.11 -7.13 -2.94
C TRP A 133 2.10 -6.10 -2.49
N VAL A 134 1.32 -6.42 -1.46
CA VAL A 134 0.49 -5.44 -0.76
C VAL A 134 1.04 -5.30 0.65
N TYR A 135 1.40 -4.08 1.01
CA TYR A 135 1.87 -3.70 2.34
C TYR A 135 0.79 -2.93 3.07
N ASN A 136 0.70 -3.13 4.38
CA ASN A 136 -0.20 -2.38 5.24
C ASN A 136 0.60 -1.83 6.43
N TYR A 137 0.37 -0.56 6.76
CA TYR A 137 1.04 0.13 7.85
C TYR A 137 0.20 0.03 9.11
N GLN A 138 0.79 -0.55 10.16
CA GLN A 138 0.17 -0.65 11.47
C GLN A 138 1.25 -0.56 12.56
N ASP A 139 0.93 0.11 13.67
CA ASP A 139 1.79 0.18 14.87
C ASP A 139 3.23 0.61 14.57
N GLY A 140 3.39 1.57 13.66
CA GLY A 140 4.69 2.14 13.32
C GLY A 140 5.46 1.40 12.23
N ASN A 141 4.94 0.30 11.68
CA ASN A 141 5.66 -0.56 10.72
C ASN A 141 4.82 -0.97 9.51
N TRP A 142 5.49 -1.09 8.36
CA TRP A 142 4.96 -1.76 7.17
C TRP A 142 5.19 -3.27 7.26
N ALA A 143 4.14 -4.05 6.97
CA ALA A 143 4.20 -5.50 6.84
C ALA A 143 3.41 -5.97 5.62
N ILE A 144 3.77 -7.15 5.08
CA ILE A 144 3.11 -7.75 3.92
C ILE A 144 1.72 -8.24 4.34
N ALA A 145 0.67 -7.68 3.75
CA ALA A 145 -0.71 -8.12 3.90
C ALA A 145 -1.09 -9.17 2.85
N HIS A 146 -0.66 -8.97 1.59
CA HIS A 146 -0.88 -9.94 0.53
C HIS A 146 0.37 -10.11 -0.31
N HIS A 147 0.67 -11.37 -0.62
CA HIS A 147 1.68 -11.76 -1.58
C HIS A 147 1.02 -12.71 -2.58
N HIS A 148 0.93 -12.30 -3.84
CA HIS A 148 0.58 -13.21 -4.92
C HIS A 148 1.77 -13.35 -5.86
N SER A 149 2.19 -14.57 -6.14
CA SER A 149 3.18 -14.87 -7.18
C SER A 149 2.67 -15.95 -8.11
N SER A 150 2.86 -15.77 -9.41
CA SER A 150 2.46 -16.74 -10.42
C SER A 150 3.46 -16.77 -11.56
N VAL A 151 3.82 -17.96 -12.02
CA VAL A 151 4.71 -18.13 -13.20
C VAL A 151 4.12 -17.35 -14.38
N ASP A 152 5.01 -16.84 -15.25
CA ASP A 152 4.61 -16.28 -16.54
C ASP A 152 3.73 -17.31 -17.28
N PRO A 153 2.49 -16.94 -17.68
CA PRO A 153 1.58 -17.86 -18.34
C PRO A 153 1.90 -18.08 -19.83
N THR A 154 2.88 -17.35 -20.37
CA THR A 154 3.29 -17.49 -21.77
C THR A 154 3.86 -18.90 -21.99
N PRO A 155 3.40 -19.65 -23.02
CA PRO A 155 3.95 -20.97 -23.32
C PRO A 155 5.47 -20.88 -23.56
N ALA A 156 6.20 -21.85 -23.00
CA ALA A 156 7.63 -22.04 -23.27
C ALA A 156 7.88 -22.49 -24.72
#